data_AF-A0A3A9BUI2-F1
#
_entry.id   AF-A0A3A9BUI2-F1
#
_cell.length_a   1.000
_cell.length_b   1.000
_cell.length_c   1.000
_cell.angle_alpha   90.00
_cell.angle_beta   90.00
_cell.angle_gamma   90.00
#
_symmetry.space_group_name_H-M   'P 1'
#
loop_
_entity.id
_entity.type
_entity.pdbx_description
1 polymer ?
#
loop_
_entity_poly.entity_id
_entity_poly.type
_entity_poly.pdbx_seq_one_letter_code
_entity_poly.pdbx_strand_id
1 'polypeptide(L)'
;MGGAVILANDILSVTNPDLNVDLIVYKKEKIMSELPEHINFVSWSKLANRTKKRNFLGMLPKNLYHDIPCYTIDVQAYHKIIYYPYFTALFLLKNCNAQIYTIGMDSGPMIYLRGFVRHRNLITRAFCLYGFMQALAIDKKAAGVSEKVFTVGKADAEFYRAVYLADAKYIPHPITPLIDGYSPIEWNKGEKLRLCFPGGLTRYYASGLMDDLIRLFIKRSEELKNKIQISFLGKIRYKQLKNKMDHLSSLGVMIEYTEFAEDFEEYLSKQHLILLPLVNGGGTKNKTLSSLGMGLDMIGTSIAMENVYGVRKEHVAETAEDFMRLIDLRINQHKLYGLKEEEIQRLKSYHSVNHWRKYFWNEIQ
;
A
#
# COMPACT_ATOMS: atom_id res chain seq x y z
N MET A 1 -17.75 -0.27 2.10
CA MET A 1 -16.43 0.12 1.57
C MET A 1 -16.39 1.60 1.25
N GLY A 2 -15.22 2.20 1.01
CA GLY A 2 -15.15 3.47 0.28
C GLY A 2 -13.95 3.52 -0.64
N GLY A 3 -14.23 3.89 -1.89
CA GLY A 3 -13.30 3.76 -3.01
C GLY A 3 -13.31 2.36 -3.64
N ALA A 4 -13.03 2.29 -4.94
CA ALA A 4 -12.70 1.04 -5.60
C ALA A 4 -11.28 0.66 -5.17
N VAL A 5 -11.12 -0.51 -4.56
CA VAL A 5 -9.80 -1.08 -4.31
C VAL A 5 -9.83 -2.46 -4.91
N ILE A 6 -8.85 -2.75 -5.77
CA ILE A 6 -8.64 -4.06 -6.40
C ILE A 6 -8.73 -5.17 -5.34
N LEU A 7 -8.16 -4.94 -4.16
CA LEU A 7 -8.28 -5.82 -2.98
C LEU A 7 -9.73 -6.18 -2.62
N ALA A 8 -10.64 -5.22 -2.61
CA ALA A 8 -12.03 -5.51 -2.27
C ALA A 8 -12.71 -6.41 -3.30
N ASN A 9 -12.39 -6.22 -4.58
CA ASN A 9 -12.87 -7.11 -5.65
C ASN A 9 -12.26 -8.51 -5.51
N ASP A 10 -10.95 -8.60 -5.25
CA ASP A 10 -10.24 -9.86 -5.03
C ASP A 10 -10.84 -10.64 -3.85
N ILE A 11 -11.15 -9.97 -2.74
CA ILE A 11 -11.81 -10.58 -1.58
C ILE A 11 -13.23 -11.06 -1.94
N LEU A 12 -14.00 -10.24 -2.64
CA LEU A 12 -15.37 -10.59 -3.05
C LEU A 12 -15.39 -11.75 -4.06
N SER A 13 -14.39 -11.85 -4.94
CA SER A 13 -14.31 -12.89 -5.99
C SER A 13 -14.27 -14.31 -5.44
N VAL A 14 -13.82 -14.48 -4.19
CA VAL A 14 -13.68 -15.78 -3.54
C VAL A 14 -14.72 -16.02 -2.43
N THR A 15 -15.72 -15.14 -2.33
CA THR A 15 -16.85 -15.34 -1.41
C THR A 15 -17.59 -16.63 -1.77
N ASN A 16 -18.22 -17.27 -0.77
CA ASN A 16 -19.03 -18.45 -1.01
C ASN A 16 -20.32 -18.03 -1.75
N PRO A 17 -20.64 -18.61 -2.92
CA PRO A 17 -21.84 -18.30 -3.69
C PRO A 17 -23.16 -18.50 -2.92
N ASP A 18 -23.17 -19.36 -1.90
CA ASP A 18 -24.35 -19.61 -1.07
C ASP A 18 -24.66 -18.46 -0.09
N LEU A 19 -23.74 -17.50 0.07
CA LEU A 19 -23.93 -16.33 0.92
C LEU A 19 -24.61 -15.21 0.13
N ASN A 20 -25.73 -14.70 0.67
CA ASN A 20 -26.33 -13.48 0.17
C ASN A 20 -25.55 -12.26 0.70
N VAL A 21 -24.78 -11.61 -0.17
CA VAL A 21 -23.88 -10.51 0.21
C VAL A 21 -24.25 -9.22 -0.50
N ASP A 22 -24.56 -8.20 0.31
CA ASP A 22 -24.79 -6.84 -0.18
C ASP A 22 -23.52 -5.99 -0.06
N LEU A 23 -23.03 -5.50 -1.21
CA LEU A 23 -21.97 -4.53 -1.30
C LEU A 23 -22.53 -3.10 -1.20
N ILE A 24 -22.08 -2.38 -0.17
CA ILE A 24 -22.35 -0.95 0.00
C ILE A 24 -21.07 -0.15 -0.13
N VAL A 25 -21.06 0.87 -0.99
CA VAL A 25 -19.93 1.78 -1.19
C VAL A 25 -20.32 3.21 -0.78
N TYR A 26 -19.59 3.78 0.17
CA TYR A 26 -19.86 5.11 0.74
C TYR A 26 -19.95 6.19 -0.35
N LYS A 27 -21.05 6.96 -0.32
CA LYS A 27 -21.36 8.03 -1.28
C LYS A 27 -21.39 7.58 -2.76
N LYS A 28 -21.63 6.29 -3.02
CA LYS A 28 -21.83 5.76 -4.36
C LYS A 28 -23.24 5.21 -4.51
N GLU A 29 -23.90 5.64 -5.58
CA GLU A 29 -25.23 5.19 -5.95
C GLU A 29 -25.21 4.07 -7.00
N LYS A 30 -24.05 3.86 -7.64
CA LYS A 30 -23.75 2.79 -8.61
C LYS A 30 -22.25 2.50 -8.58
N ILE A 31 -21.86 1.32 -9.04
CA ILE A 31 -20.46 0.92 -9.28
C ILE A 31 -20.27 0.64 -10.78
N MET A 32 -19.05 0.81 -11.27
CA MET A 32 -18.69 0.63 -12.69
C MET A 32 -17.96 -0.69 -12.98
N SER A 33 -17.56 -1.42 -11.94
CA SER A 33 -16.87 -2.71 -12.06
C SER A 33 -17.87 -3.85 -12.11
N GLU A 34 -17.57 -4.88 -12.89
CA GLU A 34 -18.24 -6.17 -12.79
C GLU A 34 -18.04 -6.75 -11.39
N LEU A 35 -19.14 -7.17 -10.76
CA LEU A 35 -19.12 -7.90 -9.49
C LEU A 35 -19.34 -9.38 -9.77
N PRO A 36 -18.89 -10.26 -8.86
CA PRO A 36 -19.33 -11.66 -8.89
C PRO A 36 -20.86 -11.75 -8.84
N GLU A 37 -21.45 -12.69 -9.59
CA GLU A 37 -22.91 -12.77 -9.82
C GLU A 37 -23.76 -12.82 -8.53
N HIS A 38 -23.22 -13.40 -7.45
CA HIS A 38 -23.89 -13.56 -6.16
C HIS A 38 -23.74 -12.34 -5.22
N ILE A 39 -23.03 -11.30 -5.65
CA ILE A 39 -22.85 -10.06 -4.88
C ILE A 39 -23.81 -8.99 -5.39
N ASN A 40 -24.71 -8.55 -4.51
CA ASN A 40 -25.68 -7.51 -4.82
C ASN A 40 -25.11 -6.13 -4.50
N PHE A 41 -25.20 -5.17 -5.42
CA PHE A 41 -24.88 -3.78 -5.08
C PHE A 41 -26.08 -3.06 -4.46
N VAL A 42 -25.91 -2.54 -3.25
CA VAL A 42 -26.92 -1.73 -2.56
C VAL A 42 -26.45 -0.28 -2.49
N SER A 43 -27.24 0.61 -3.08
CA SER A 43 -27.01 2.05 -3.04
C SER A 43 -26.91 2.54 -1.59
N TRP A 44 -25.87 3.32 -1.32
CA TRP A 44 -25.59 3.88 0.00
C TRP A 44 -26.78 4.68 0.57
N SER A 45 -27.46 5.46 -0.27
CA SER A 45 -28.56 6.33 0.15
C SER A 45 -29.80 5.56 0.64
N LYS A 46 -29.96 4.28 0.27
CA LYS A 46 -31.06 3.44 0.77
C LYS A 46 -30.97 3.13 2.27
N LEU A 47 -29.75 3.11 2.82
CA LEU A 47 -29.50 2.71 4.21
C LEU A 47 -29.05 3.89 5.09
N ALA A 48 -28.44 4.91 4.49
CA ALA A 48 -27.82 6.00 5.21
C ALA A 48 -28.75 7.20 5.41
N ASN A 49 -28.92 7.61 6.67
CA ASN A 49 -29.67 8.78 7.07
C ASN A 49 -28.75 9.85 7.67
N ARG A 50 -28.90 11.11 7.22
CA ARG A 50 -28.12 12.23 7.74
C ARG A 50 -28.65 12.66 9.11
N THR A 51 -27.76 12.76 10.09
CA THR A 51 -28.02 13.31 11.42
C THR A 51 -27.50 14.76 11.52
N LYS A 52 -28.14 15.59 12.34
CA LYS A 52 -27.89 17.04 12.43
C LYS A 52 -26.72 17.45 13.37
N LYS A 53 -26.03 16.52 14.04
CA LYS A 53 -24.99 16.88 15.02
C LYS A 53 -23.64 17.13 14.34
N ARG A 54 -23.28 18.41 14.13
CA ARG A 54 -21.91 18.81 13.78
C ARG A 54 -20.95 18.39 14.89
N ASN A 55 -19.88 17.68 14.53
CA ASN A 55 -18.80 17.37 15.47
C ASN A 55 -17.83 18.57 15.52
N PHE A 56 -17.70 19.21 16.68
CA PHE A 56 -16.84 20.41 16.87
C PHE A 56 -15.37 20.15 16.54
N LEU A 57 -14.91 18.89 16.68
CA LEU A 57 -13.54 18.45 16.33
C LEU A 57 -13.24 18.50 14.82
N GLY A 58 -14.27 18.55 13.97
CA GLY A 58 -14.14 18.70 12.51
C GLY A 58 -13.77 20.11 12.06
N MET A 59 -13.70 21.10 12.96
CA MET A 59 -13.35 22.49 12.65
C MET A 59 -11.84 22.77 12.69
N LEU A 60 -10.99 21.80 13.05
CA LEU A 60 -9.55 21.97 13.05
C LEU A 60 -8.98 21.84 11.63
N PRO A 61 -8.12 22.76 11.15
CA PRO A 61 -7.76 22.90 9.74
C PRO A 61 -6.99 21.72 9.13
N LYS A 62 -6.60 20.70 9.91
CA LYS A 62 -5.97 19.45 9.43
C LYS A 62 -6.44 18.22 10.21
N ASN A 63 -7.75 18.08 10.44
CA ASN A 63 -8.26 16.83 10.96
C ASN A 63 -8.10 15.73 9.88
N LEU A 64 -7.59 14.55 10.25
CA LEU A 64 -7.52 13.40 9.32
C LEU A 64 -8.88 13.08 8.68
N TYR A 65 -9.95 13.53 9.33
CA TYR A 65 -11.32 13.30 8.93
C TYR A 65 -12.12 14.61 9.06
N HIS A 66 -11.75 15.63 8.27
CA HIS A 66 -12.56 16.85 8.05
C HIS A 66 -14.04 16.56 7.72
N ASP A 67 -14.32 15.33 7.27
CA ASP A 67 -15.64 14.80 6.98
C ASP A 67 -16.01 13.59 7.87
N ILE A 68 -15.82 13.62 9.21
CA ILE A 68 -16.53 12.64 10.08
C ILE A 68 -18.02 12.91 9.88
N PRO A 69 -18.72 12.12 9.06
CA PRO A 69 -19.99 12.55 8.56
C PRO A 69 -21.05 11.98 9.49
N CYS A 70 -22.02 12.81 9.79
CA CYS A 70 -23.08 12.54 10.76
C CYS A 70 -24.08 11.50 10.20
N TYR A 71 -23.67 10.35 9.68
CA TYR A 71 -24.61 9.38 9.11
C TYR A 71 -24.90 8.24 10.09
N THR A 72 -26.18 7.91 10.17
CA THR A 72 -26.66 6.68 10.78
C THR A 72 -27.00 5.70 9.66
N ILE A 73 -26.55 4.46 9.76
CA ILE A 73 -26.91 3.39 8.83
C ILE A 73 -27.85 2.44 9.56
N ASP A 74 -29.05 2.21 9.01
CA ASP A 74 -29.92 1.15 9.49
C ASP A 74 -29.46 -0.18 8.93
N VAL A 75 -29.12 -1.12 9.82
CA VAL A 75 -28.54 -2.40 9.46
C VAL A 75 -29.34 -3.58 10.03
N GLN A 76 -30.61 -3.35 10.37
CA GLN A 76 -31.48 -4.37 10.95
C GLN A 76 -31.56 -5.67 10.13
N ALA A 77 -31.46 -5.58 8.81
CA ALA A 77 -31.55 -6.72 7.90
C ALA A 77 -30.28 -7.61 7.87
N TYR A 78 -29.18 -7.17 8.48
CA TYR A 78 -27.88 -7.84 8.37
C TYR A 78 -27.50 -8.52 9.69
N HIS A 79 -27.06 -9.76 9.59
CA HIS A 79 -26.51 -10.53 10.72
C HIS A 79 -24.99 -10.38 10.85
N LYS A 80 -24.32 -10.01 9.77
CA LYS A 80 -22.86 -9.79 9.70
C LYS A 80 -22.57 -8.52 8.91
N ILE A 81 -21.62 -7.73 9.37
CA ILE A 81 -21.19 -6.49 8.72
C ILE A 81 -19.67 -6.49 8.60
N ILE A 82 -19.18 -6.25 7.38
CA ILE A 82 -17.74 -6.20 7.07
C ILE A 82 -17.36 -4.78 6.66
N TYR A 83 -16.43 -4.17 7.38
CA TYR A 83 -15.87 -2.86 7.06
C TYR A 83 -14.52 -2.97 6.37
N TYR A 84 -14.31 -2.12 5.36
CA TYR A 84 -13.04 -2.02 4.64
C TYR A 84 -12.73 -0.56 4.26
N PRO A 85 -11.59 0.03 4.66
CA PRO A 85 -10.69 -0.38 5.76
C PRO A 85 -10.94 0.37 7.08
N TYR A 86 -11.40 1.63 7.07
CA TYR A 86 -11.55 2.48 8.27
C TYR A 86 -12.97 3.00 8.55
N PHE A 87 -13.97 2.48 7.84
CA PHE A 87 -15.33 3.06 7.85
C PHE A 87 -16.11 2.85 9.15
N THR A 88 -15.67 1.94 10.01
CA THR A 88 -16.23 1.72 11.37
C THR A 88 -16.31 3.01 12.19
N ALA A 89 -15.31 3.89 12.07
CA ALA A 89 -15.30 5.15 12.81
C ALA A 89 -16.27 6.19 12.25
N LEU A 90 -16.68 6.08 10.99
CA LEU A 90 -17.41 7.11 10.25
C LEU A 90 -18.93 7.00 10.36
N PHE A 91 -19.47 5.90 10.91
CA PHE A 91 -20.91 5.69 10.97
C PHE A 91 -21.41 5.36 12.38
N LEU A 92 -22.69 5.67 12.61
CA LEU A 92 -23.45 5.15 13.74
C LEU A 92 -24.36 4.06 13.20
N LEU A 93 -24.20 2.82 13.67
CA LEU A 93 -25.11 1.75 13.32
C LEU A 93 -26.37 1.84 14.18
N LYS A 94 -27.54 1.73 13.56
CA LYS A 94 -28.85 1.67 14.23
C LYS A 94 -29.42 0.27 14.07
N ASN A 95 -30.15 -0.19 15.10
CA ASN A 95 -30.80 -1.51 15.13
C ASN A 95 -29.81 -2.65 14.84
N CYS A 96 -28.55 -2.50 15.29
CA CYS A 96 -27.49 -3.43 14.97
C CYS A 96 -27.48 -4.57 15.99
N ASN A 97 -27.87 -5.76 15.52
CA ASN A 97 -27.65 -7.04 16.20
C ASN A 97 -26.61 -7.89 15.46
N ALA A 98 -25.86 -7.27 14.54
CA ALA A 98 -24.92 -7.95 13.66
C ALA A 98 -23.57 -8.18 14.35
N GLN A 99 -22.89 -9.26 13.98
CA GLN A 99 -21.46 -9.40 14.22
C GLN A 99 -20.69 -8.47 13.28
N ILE A 100 -19.70 -7.75 13.80
CA ILE A 100 -18.97 -6.73 13.05
C ILE A 100 -17.52 -7.18 12.87
N TYR A 101 -17.05 -7.12 11.63
CA TYR A 101 -15.69 -7.45 11.24
C TYR A 101 -15.06 -6.26 10.52
N THR A 102 -13.75 -6.06 10.67
CA THR A 102 -13.00 -5.08 9.88
C THR A 102 -11.87 -5.78 9.13
N ILE A 103 -11.68 -5.46 7.85
CA ILE A 103 -10.66 -6.04 6.98
C ILE A 103 -9.78 -4.96 6.35
N GLY A 104 -8.53 -5.30 6.02
CA GLY A 104 -7.60 -4.42 5.32
C GLY A 104 -7.10 -3.24 6.14
N MET A 105 -7.10 -3.38 7.48
CA MET A 105 -6.56 -2.32 8.34
C MET A 105 -5.04 -2.27 8.25
N ASP A 106 -4.52 -1.17 7.74
CA ASP A 106 -3.18 -0.72 8.10
C ASP A 106 -3.31 0.03 9.45
N SER A 107 -2.30 -0.02 10.30
CA SER A 107 -2.32 0.79 11.53
C SER A 107 -1.96 2.23 11.20
N GLY A 108 -2.98 3.08 11.08
CA GLY A 108 -2.82 4.53 10.94
C GLY A 108 -1.88 5.14 12.00
N PRO A 109 -2.05 4.82 13.30
CA PRO A 109 -1.13 5.24 14.34
C PRO A 109 0.30 4.77 14.08
N MET A 110 0.51 3.51 13.68
CA MET A 110 1.86 3.02 13.40
C MET A 110 2.52 3.79 12.25
N ILE A 111 1.78 4.13 11.19
CA ILE A 111 2.28 4.96 10.08
C ILE A 111 2.72 6.34 10.60
N TYR A 112 1.92 6.98 11.45
CA TYR A 112 2.28 8.28 12.02
C TYR A 112 3.43 8.19 13.02
N LEU A 113 3.48 7.15 13.84
CA LEU A 113 4.57 6.93 14.79
C LEU A 113 5.89 6.68 14.06
N ARG A 114 5.89 5.84 13.01
CA ARG A 114 7.03 5.63 12.12
C ARG A 114 7.48 6.96 11.50
N GLY A 115 6.54 7.78 11.02
CA GLY A 115 6.81 9.13 10.53
C GLY A 115 7.45 10.04 11.58
N PHE A 116 6.94 10.04 12.82
CA PHE A 116 7.49 10.83 13.93
C PHE A 116 8.93 10.45 14.28
N VAL A 117 9.24 9.16 14.24
CA VAL A 117 10.59 8.63 14.55
C VAL A 117 11.58 8.88 13.41
N ARG A 118 11.14 8.72 12.16
CA ARG A 118 12.04 8.69 10.99
C ARG A 118 12.21 10.02 10.29
N HIS A 119 11.32 11.00 10.49
CA HIS A 119 11.48 12.32 9.90
C HIS A 119 12.53 13.17 10.60
N ARG A 120 13.47 13.73 9.83
CA ARG A 120 14.47 14.70 10.33
C ARG A 120 13.84 16.06 10.65
N ASN A 121 12.83 16.46 9.89
CA ASN A 121 12.20 17.78 10.01
C ASN A 121 11.22 17.85 11.20
N LEU A 122 11.47 18.77 12.13
CA LEU A 122 10.66 18.94 13.35
C LEU A 122 9.18 19.26 13.09
N ILE A 123 8.87 20.06 12.06
CA ILE A 123 7.48 20.39 11.68
C ILE A 123 6.76 19.13 11.21
N THR A 124 7.41 18.32 10.37
CA THR A 124 6.84 17.03 9.94
C THR A 124 6.66 16.08 11.12
N ARG A 125 7.60 16.03 12.07
CA ARG A 125 7.46 15.23 13.30
C ARG A 125 6.26 15.69 14.13
N ALA A 126 6.11 16.99 14.37
CA ALA A 126 4.97 17.54 15.10
C ALA A 126 3.63 17.20 14.40
N PHE A 127 3.59 17.31 13.07
CA PHE A 127 2.44 16.86 12.27
C PHE A 127 2.17 15.36 12.45
N CYS A 128 3.21 14.52 12.44
CA CYS A 128 3.06 13.09 12.67
C CYS A 128 2.54 12.77 14.07
N LEU A 129 3.04 13.45 15.11
CA LEU A 129 2.53 13.27 16.46
C LEU A 129 1.04 13.64 16.58
N TYR A 130 0.65 14.75 15.95
CA TYR A 130 -0.76 15.14 15.89
C TYR A 130 -1.62 14.12 15.09
N GLY A 131 -1.11 13.62 13.97
CA GLY A 131 -1.75 12.53 13.20
C GLY A 131 -1.88 11.24 14.00
N PHE A 132 -0.84 10.88 14.76
CA PHE A 132 -0.81 9.72 15.65
C PHE A 132 -1.93 9.76 16.68
N MET A 133 -2.08 10.89 17.40
CA MET A 133 -3.13 11.04 18.41
C MET A 133 -4.54 10.90 17.82
N GLN A 134 -4.76 11.46 16.62
CA GLN A 134 -6.04 11.32 15.92
C GLN A 134 -6.30 9.89 15.47
N ALA A 135 -5.30 9.24 14.87
CA ALA A 135 -5.42 7.87 14.39
C ALA A 135 -5.67 6.90 15.55
N LEU A 136 -5.07 7.12 16.73
CA LEU A 136 -5.30 6.31 17.92
C LEU A 136 -6.77 6.26 18.31
N ALA A 137 -7.45 7.41 18.35
CA ALA A 137 -8.85 7.47 18.73
C ALA A 137 -9.76 6.72 17.75
N ILE A 138 -9.39 6.74 16.46
CA ILE A 138 -10.18 6.20 15.36
C ILE A 138 -10.02 4.70 15.25
N ASP A 139 -8.77 4.24 15.25
CA ASP A 139 -8.46 2.81 15.28
C ASP A 139 -8.99 2.17 16.56
N LYS A 140 -8.96 2.87 17.71
CA LYS A 140 -9.59 2.39 18.96
C LYS A 140 -11.10 2.20 18.80
N LYS A 141 -11.81 3.14 18.17
CA LYS A 141 -13.24 3.00 17.90
C LYS A 141 -13.50 1.83 16.94
N ALA A 142 -12.71 1.73 15.88
CA ALA A 142 -12.81 0.65 14.89
C ALA A 142 -12.62 -0.73 15.51
N ALA A 143 -11.54 -0.88 16.29
CA ALA A 143 -11.22 -2.10 17.01
C ALA A 143 -12.28 -2.44 18.07
N GLY A 144 -12.74 -1.45 18.84
CA GLY A 144 -13.68 -1.66 19.95
C GLY A 144 -15.10 -2.07 19.54
N VAL A 145 -15.49 -1.87 18.28
CA VAL A 145 -16.80 -2.35 17.76
C VAL A 145 -16.68 -3.64 16.95
N SER A 146 -15.46 -4.06 16.61
CA SER A 146 -15.24 -5.25 15.78
C SER A 146 -15.06 -6.46 16.67
N GLU A 147 -15.75 -7.56 16.35
CA GLU A 147 -15.50 -8.87 16.94
C GLU A 147 -14.11 -9.38 16.56
N LYS A 148 -13.68 -9.11 15.32
CA LYS A 148 -12.34 -9.43 14.83
C LYS A 148 -11.84 -8.40 13.81
N VAL A 149 -10.54 -8.14 13.87
CA VAL A 149 -9.83 -7.24 12.96
C VAL A 149 -8.87 -8.04 12.08
N PHE A 150 -9.06 -7.99 10.78
CA PHE A 150 -8.17 -8.61 9.80
C PHE A 150 -7.27 -7.54 9.17
N THR A 151 -5.96 -7.68 9.38
CA THR A 151 -4.95 -6.78 8.82
C THR A 151 -4.22 -7.45 7.66
N VAL A 152 -3.64 -6.62 6.78
CA VAL A 152 -2.76 -7.08 5.70
C VAL A 152 -1.27 -6.93 6.04
N GLY A 153 -0.93 -6.58 7.27
CA GLY A 153 0.43 -6.57 7.76
C GLY A 153 0.57 -7.18 9.16
N LYS A 154 1.65 -7.94 9.37
CA LYS A 154 1.91 -8.65 10.64
C LYS A 154 2.09 -7.66 11.80
N ALA A 155 2.90 -6.62 11.57
CA ALA A 155 3.11 -5.56 12.54
C ALA A 155 1.83 -4.79 12.87
N ASP A 156 0.92 -4.63 11.89
CA ASP A 156 -0.39 -4.04 12.12
C ASP A 156 -1.23 -4.93 13.06
N ALA A 157 -1.31 -6.24 12.81
CA ALA A 157 -2.04 -7.16 13.69
C ALA A 157 -1.48 -7.16 15.12
N GLU A 158 -0.15 -7.17 15.26
CA GLU A 158 0.54 -7.07 16.55
C GLU A 158 0.21 -5.76 17.27
N PHE A 159 0.22 -4.63 16.55
CA PHE A 159 -0.16 -3.34 17.10
C PHE A 159 -1.59 -3.36 17.64
N TYR A 160 -2.55 -3.91 16.89
CA TYR A 160 -3.96 -3.98 17.34
C TYR A 160 -4.13 -4.85 18.59
N ARG A 161 -3.46 -6.01 18.64
CA ARG A 161 -3.47 -6.88 19.82
C ARG A 161 -2.85 -6.19 21.03
N ALA A 162 -1.72 -5.49 20.85
CA ALA A 162 -0.98 -4.90 21.96
C ALA A 162 -1.61 -3.58 22.48
N VAL A 163 -2.07 -2.72 21.57
CA VAL A 163 -2.51 -1.35 21.91
C VAL A 163 -4.00 -1.27 22.19
N TYR A 164 -4.81 -2.06 21.47
CA TYR A 164 -6.27 -2.04 21.60
C TYR A 164 -6.84 -3.29 22.27
N LEU A 165 -6.01 -4.30 22.56
CA LEU A 165 -6.45 -5.60 23.07
C LEU A 165 -7.52 -6.25 22.18
N ALA A 166 -7.46 -5.98 20.88
CA ALA A 166 -8.41 -6.50 19.90
C ALA A 166 -8.00 -7.92 19.46
N ASP A 167 -8.97 -8.76 19.13
CA ASP A 167 -8.72 -9.99 18.38
C ASP A 167 -8.36 -9.59 16.94
N ALA A 168 -7.06 -9.50 16.67
CA ALA A 168 -6.54 -9.12 15.37
C ALA A 168 -5.73 -10.24 14.71
N LYS A 169 -6.00 -10.49 13.43
CA LYS A 169 -5.40 -11.55 12.64
C LYS A 169 -4.79 -11.00 11.36
N TYR A 170 -3.57 -11.40 11.06
CA TYR A 170 -2.92 -11.10 9.78
C TYR A 170 -3.39 -12.08 8.71
N ILE A 171 -3.76 -11.55 7.54
CA ILE A 171 -4.00 -12.30 6.31
C ILE A 171 -3.14 -11.69 5.20
N PRO A 172 -2.32 -12.48 4.48
CA PRO A 172 -1.50 -11.95 3.39
C PRO A 172 -2.35 -11.21 2.35
N HIS A 173 -1.93 -10.00 1.95
CA HIS A 173 -2.59 -9.29 0.87
C HIS A 173 -2.54 -10.13 -0.41
N PRO A 174 -3.66 -10.30 -1.15
CA PRO A 174 -3.66 -11.07 -2.37
C PRO A 174 -2.83 -10.37 -3.45
N ILE A 175 -2.18 -11.15 -4.29
CA ILE A 175 -1.53 -10.66 -5.49
C ILE A 175 -2.54 -10.71 -6.65
N THR A 176 -2.59 -9.63 -7.45
CA THR A 176 -3.51 -9.58 -8.59
C THR A 176 -3.10 -10.59 -9.66
N PRO A 177 -4.04 -11.38 -10.23
CA PRO A 177 -3.74 -12.29 -11.34
C PRO A 177 -3.27 -11.59 -12.62
N LEU A 178 -3.53 -10.28 -12.76
CA LEU A 178 -3.15 -9.50 -13.94
C LEU A 178 -1.65 -9.58 -14.24
N ILE A 179 -0.81 -9.77 -13.21
CA ILE A 179 0.64 -9.84 -13.39
C ILE A 179 1.11 -11.02 -14.25
N ASP A 180 0.30 -12.07 -14.40
CA ASP A 180 0.66 -13.27 -15.16
C ASP A 180 0.79 -12.98 -16.66
N GLY A 181 0.21 -11.88 -17.15
CA GLY A 181 0.32 -11.43 -18.54
C GLY A 181 1.64 -10.71 -18.87
N TYR A 182 2.50 -10.47 -17.87
CA TYR A 182 3.71 -9.67 -18.05
C TYR A 182 4.96 -10.46 -17.73
N SER A 183 5.99 -10.30 -18.57
CA SER A 183 7.31 -10.89 -18.37
C SER A 183 8.38 -9.79 -18.35
N PRO A 184 9.25 -9.76 -17.33
CA PRO A 184 10.38 -8.83 -17.28
C PRO A 184 11.30 -8.98 -18.49
N ILE A 185 11.81 -7.86 -18.97
CA ILE A 185 12.88 -7.88 -19.97
C ILE A 185 14.20 -8.37 -19.36
N GLU A 186 15.02 -9.03 -20.17
CA GLU A 186 16.36 -9.44 -19.78
C GLU A 186 17.33 -8.24 -19.82
N TRP A 187 18.31 -8.24 -18.92
CA TRP A 187 19.40 -7.25 -18.94
C TRP A 187 20.63 -7.85 -19.64
N ASN A 188 20.87 -7.43 -20.88
CA ASN A 188 21.94 -7.97 -21.70
C ASN A 188 23.28 -7.25 -21.49
N LYS A 189 24.37 -7.95 -21.82
CA LYS A 189 25.72 -7.41 -21.69
C LYS A 189 25.91 -6.20 -22.62
N GLY A 190 26.39 -5.10 -22.05
CA GLY A 190 26.58 -3.83 -22.75
C GLY A 190 25.39 -2.87 -22.66
N GLU A 191 24.23 -3.33 -22.18
CA GLU A 191 23.10 -2.46 -21.90
C GLU A 191 23.24 -1.76 -20.55
N LYS A 192 22.69 -0.54 -20.46
CA LYS A 192 22.56 0.16 -19.19
C LYS A 192 21.54 -0.56 -18.31
N LEU A 193 21.82 -0.64 -17.00
CA LEU A 193 20.86 -1.10 -16.02
C LEU A 193 19.73 -0.06 -15.88
N ARG A 194 18.49 -0.44 -16.21
CA ARG A 194 17.30 0.41 -16.10
C ARG A 194 16.75 0.35 -14.68
N LEU A 195 16.95 1.44 -13.95
CA LEU A 195 16.49 1.66 -12.59
C LEU A 195 15.14 2.38 -12.62
N CYS A 196 14.14 1.90 -11.89
CA CYS A 196 12.85 2.57 -11.82
C CYS A 196 12.46 2.93 -10.39
N PHE A 197 12.00 4.16 -10.18
CA PHE A 197 11.35 4.60 -8.94
C PHE A 197 9.83 4.71 -9.14
N PRO A 198 9.04 3.65 -8.86
CA PRO A 198 7.61 3.70 -9.07
C PRO A 198 6.81 4.19 -7.85
N GLY A 199 6.05 5.24 -8.06
CA GLY A 199 5.11 5.85 -7.13
C GLY A 199 5.29 7.34 -6.97
N GLY A 200 4.25 7.96 -6.40
CA GLY A 200 4.32 9.37 -6.03
C GLY A 200 5.45 9.60 -5.03
N LEU A 201 6.51 10.29 -5.45
CA LEU A 201 7.65 10.61 -4.61
C LEU A 201 7.32 11.78 -3.70
N THR A 202 6.85 11.45 -2.50
CA THR A 202 6.56 12.44 -1.45
C THR A 202 7.62 12.41 -0.36
N ARG A 203 7.92 13.58 0.22
CA ARG A 203 8.83 13.69 1.37
C ARG A 203 8.34 12.91 2.58
N TYR A 204 7.03 12.76 2.75
CA TYR A 204 6.44 12.03 3.87
C TYR A 204 6.80 10.54 3.84
N TYR A 205 6.70 9.91 2.68
CA TYR A 205 6.95 8.48 2.55
C TYR A 205 8.45 8.12 2.47
N ALA A 206 9.29 8.99 1.91
CA ALA A 206 10.72 8.74 1.74
C ALA A 206 11.63 9.42 2.79
N SER A 207 11.13 10.37 3.59
CA SER A 207 11.87 11.09 4.64
C SER A 207 13.25 11.67 4.25
N GLY A 208 13.45 11.99 2.97
CA GLY A 208 14.73 12.47 2.47
C GLY A 208 15.75 11.37 2.13
N LEU A 209 15.44 10.08 2.32
CA LEU A 209 16.24 8.97 1.78
C LEU A 209 16.37 9.09 0.26
N MET A 210 15.29 9.46 -0.42
CA MET A 210 15.32 9.74 -1.86
C MET A 210 16.26 10.91 -2.19
N ASP A 211 16.25 11.97 -1.38
CA ASP A 211 17.14 13.11 -1.56
C ASP A 211 18.62 12.74 -1.35
N ASP A 212 18.91 11.86 -0.38
CA ASP A 212 20.24 11.30 -0.10
C ASP A 212 20.70 10.42 -1.27
N LEU A 213 19.83 9.55 -1.78
CA LEU A 213 20.14 8.66 -2.90
C LEU A 213 20.43 9.42 -4.20
N ILE A 214 19.60 10.42 -4.56
CA ILE A 214 19.88 11.28 -5.72
C ILE A 214 21.19 12.07 -5.56
N ARG A 215 21.54 12.50 -4.33
CA ARG A 215 22.85 13.12 -4.08
C ARG A 215 24.01 12.17 -4.34
N LEU A 216 23.89 10.90 -3.97
CA LEU A 216 24.92 9.91 -4.26
C LEU A 216 25.03 9.62 -5.76
N PHE A 217 23.91 9.55 -6.48
CA PHE A 217 23.95 9.45 -7.95
C PHE A 217 24.64 10.64 -8.60
N ILE A 218 24.39 11.87 -8.13
CA ILE A 218 25.08 13.08 -8.59
C ILE A 218 26.58 12.98 -8.31
N LYS A 219 26.96 12.62 -7.09
CA LYS A 219 28.38 12.48 -6.70
C LYS A 219 29.13 11.45 -7.55
N ARG A 220 28.44 10.39 -7.98
CA ARG A 220 28.99 9.27 -8.77
C ARG A 220 28.59 9.32 -10.24
N SER A 221 28.15 10.47 -10.76
CA SER A 221 27.59 10.57 -12.12
C SER A 221 28.59 10.12 -13.19
N GLU A 222 29.86 10.47 -13.04
CA GLU A 222 30.93 10.09 -13.96
C GLU A 222 31.11 8.56 -14.06
N GLU A 223 30.98 7.86 -12.93
CA GLU A 223 31.08 6.39 -12.87
C GLU A 223 29.84 5.70 -13.46
N LEU A 224 28.68 6.35 -13.38
CA LEU A 224 27.37 5.74 -13.59
C LEU A 224 26.71 6.10 -14.92
N LYS A 225 27.05 7.24 -15.55
CA LYS A 225 26.38 7.75 -16.76
C LYS A 225 26.30 6.75 -17.91
N ASN A 226 27.29 5.88 -18.03
CA ASN A 226 27.34 4.84 -19.06
C ASN A 226 26.87 3.45 -18.59
N LYS A 227 26.50 3.31 -17.31
CA LYS A 227 26.11 2.04 -16.68
C LYS A 227 24.64 1.97 -16.32
N ILE A 228 23.98 3.11 -16.09
CA ILE A 228 22.60 3.15 -15.61
C ILE A 228 21.74 4.12 -16.43
N GLN A 229 20.43 3.84 -16.43
CA GLN A 229 19.36 4.75 -16.81
C GLN A 229 18.36 4.77 -15.67
N ILE A 230 17.77 5.93 -15.37
CA ILE A 230 16.84 6.09 -14.26
C ILE A 230 15.48 6.57 -14.77
N SER A 231 14.43 5.81 -14.51
CA SER A 231 13.05 6.17 -14.83
C SER A 231 12.27 6.45 -13.54
N PHE A 232 11.49 7.53 -13.56
CA PHE A 232 10.63 7.95 -12.47
C PHE A 232 9.18 7.82 -12.90
N LEU A 233 8.45 6.92 -12.26
CA LEU A 233 7.04 6.67 -12.57
C LEU A 233 6.16 7.20 -11.45
N GLY A 234 5.38 8.26 -11.69
CA GLY A 234 4.45 8.83 -10.72
C GLY A 234 4.75 10.29 -10.37
N LYS A 235 3.78 10.93 -9.74
CA LYS A 235 3.82 12.37 -9.45
C LYS A 235 4.96 12.78 -8.49
N ILE A 236 5.83 13.68 -8.95
CA ILE A 236 6.82 14.36 -8.08
C ILE A 236 6.18 15.62 -7.49
N ARG A 237 6.03 15.65 -6.16
CA ARG A 237 5.27 16.71 -5.48
C ARG A 237 6.09 17.90 -4.98
N TYR A 238 7.42 17.86 -5.08
CA TYR A 238 8.27 18.94 -4.56
C TYR A 238 9.41 19.30 -5.52
N LYS A 239 9.50 20.60 -5.83
CA LYS A 239 10.40 21.18 -6.84
C LYS A 239 11.87 20.82 -6.63
N GLN A 240 12.32 20.70 -5.38
CA GLN A 240 13.72 20.43 -5.07
C GLN A 240 14.19 19.06 -5.60
N LEU A 241 13.32 18.04 -5.64
CA LEU A 241 13.70 16.75 -6.21
C LEU A 241 13.85 16.85 -7.72
N LYS A 242 12.91 17.54 -8.39
CA LYS A 242 12.97 17.77 -9.83
C LYS A 242 14.26 18.49 -10.22
N ASN A 243 14.61 19.58 -9.53
CA ASN A 243 15.87 20.28 -9.78
C ASN A 243 17.12 19.39 -9.64
N LYS A 244 17.13 18.48 -8.65
CA LYS A 244 18.24 17.53 -8.48
C LYS A 244 18.29 16.50 -9.60
N MET A 245 17.14 16.05 -10.08
CA MET A 245 17.05 15.15 -11.24
C MET A 245 17.54 15.86 -12.50
N ASP A 246 17.09 17.09 -12.76
CA ASP A 246 17.55 17.90 -13.90
C ASP A 246 19.07 18.09 -13.85
N HIS A 247 19.62 18.34 -12.66
CA HIS A 247 21.07 18.43 -12.47
C HIS A 247 21.77 17.08 -12.74
N LEU A 248 21.27 15.97 -12.21
CA LEU A 248 21.82 14.64 -12.51
C LEU A 248 21.79 14.33 -14.01
N SER A 249 20.72 14.73 -14.71
CA SER A 249 20.62 14.61 -16.17
C SER A 249 21.66 15.48 -16.88
N SER A 250 21.92 16.69 -16.40
CA SER A 250 22.95 17.57 -16.97
C SER A 250 24.37 17.00 -16.83
N LEU A 251 24.58 16.05 -15.92
CA LEU A 251 25.82 15.31 -15.74
C LEU A 251 25.91 14.04 -16.62
N GLY A 252 24.97 13.84 -17.54
CA GLY A 252 24.99 12.78 -18.55
C GLY A 252 24.31 11.47 -18.15
N VAL A 253 23.73 11.38 -16.95
CA VAL A 253 22.89 10.22 -16.58
C VAL A 253 21.54 10.33 -17.27
N MET A 254 21.11 9.29 -17.97
CA MET A 254 19.81 9.30 -18.65
C MET A 254 18.68 9.22 -17.62
N ILE A 255 17.78 10.20 -17.66
CA ILE A 255 16.61 10.28 -16.79
C ILE A 255 15.34 10.37 -17.61
N GLU A 256 14.37 9.53 -17.27
CA GLU A 256 13.02 9.56 -17.82
C GLU A 256 12.01 9.86 -16.71
N TYR A 257 11.00 10.67 -17.02
CA TYR A 257 9.90 10.98 -16.12
C TYR A 257 8.56 10.68 -16.79
N THR A 258 7.77 9.83 -16.15
CA THR A 258 6.43 9.46 -16.56
C THR A 258 5.49 9.71 -15.38
N GLU A 259 4.58 10.68 -15.48
CA GLU A 259 3.68 10.97 -14.35
C GLU A 259 2.60 9.89 -14.18
N PHE A 260 2.11 9.34 -15.29
CA PHE A 260 1.07 8.31 -15.34
C PHE A 260 1.42 7.31 -16.45
N ALA A 261 1.32 6.02 -16.14
CA ALA A 261 1.39 4.93 -17.12
C ALA A 261 -0.01 4.36 -17.28
N GLU A 262 -0.44 4.15 -18.52
CA GLU A 262 -1.75 3.55 -18.84
C GLU A 262 -1.83 2.12 -18.32
N ASP A 263 -0.79 1.34 -18.60
CA ASP A 263 -0.56 0.02 -18.04
C ASP A 263 0.66 0.07 -17.11
N PHE A 264 0.39 -0.03 -15.81
CA PHE A 264 1.41 0.11 -14.78
C PHE A 264 2.36 -1.11 -14.78
N GLU A 265 1.80 -2.31 -14.85
CA GLU A 265 2.52 -3.58 -14.88
C GLU A 265 3.40 -3.70 -16.14
N GLU A 266 2.89 -3.32 -17.32
CA GLU A 266 3.68 -3.28 -18.56
C GLU A 266 4.84 -2.29 -18.48
N TYR A 267 4.62 -1.13 -17.86
CA TYR A 267 5.70 -0.16 -17.68
C TYR A 267 6.82 -0.73 -16.80
N LEU A 268 6.45 -1.41 -15.71
CA LEU A 268 7.43 -2.00 -14.80
C LEU A 268 8.19 -3.17 -15.42
N SER A 269 7.54 -3.99 -16.26
CA SER A 269 8.19 -5.13 -16.92
C SER A 269 9.31 -4.70 -17.90
N LYS A 270 9.29 -3.45 -18.37
CA LYS A 270 10.33 -2.83 -19.21
C LYS A 270 11.54 -2.29 -18.43
N GLN A 271 11.57 -2.50 -17.11
CA GLN A 271 12.64 -2.07 -16.20
C GLN A 271 13.45 -3.28 -15.73
N HIS A 272 14.72 -3.07 -15.37
CA HIS A 272 15.55 -4.16 -14.84
C HIS A 272 15.49 -4.23 -13.31
N LEU A 273 15.45 -3.07 -12.66
CA LEU A 273 15.54 -2.98 -11.20
C LEU A 273 14.59 -1.93 -10.63
N ILE A 274 13.70 -2.36 -9.75
CA ILE A 274 12.76 -1.48 -9.05
C ILE A 274 13.37 -0.97 -7.74
N LEU A 275 13.29 0.34 -7.50
CA LEU A 275 13.84 0.99 -6.31
C LEU A 275 12.72 1.61 -5.46
N LEU A 276 12.60 1.14 -4.21
CA LEU A 276 11.56 1.54 -3.26
C LEU A 276 12.17 2.13 -1.97
N PRO A 277 12.68 3.38 -1.98
CA PRO A 277 13.22 4.07 -0.80
C PRO A 277 12.10 4.57 0.14
N LEU A 278 11.19 3.66 0.52
CA LEU A 278 10.01 3.92 1.34
C LEU A 278 10.35 3.77 2.82
N VAL A 279 10.48 4.83 3.60
CA VAL A 279 10.79 4.69 5.03
C VAL A 279 9.57 4.75 5.93
N ASN A 280 8.42 5.14 5.39
CA ASN A 280 7.16 5.22 6.12
C ASN A 280 6.02 4.55 5.34
N GLY A 281 5.12 3.88 6.04
CA GLY A 281 4.03 3.08 5.45
C GLY A 281 3.54 2.02 6.44
N GLY A 282 2.42 1.39 6.12
CA GLY A 282 1.86 0.24 6.85
C GLY A 282 1.49 -0.87 5.86
N GLY A 283 0.98 -1.99 6.37
CA GLY A 283 0.44 -3.07 5.55
C GLY A 283 1.43 -3.69 4.56
N THR A 284 0.87 -4.27 3.50
CA THR A 284 1.64 -4.84 2.39
C THR A 284 1.66 -3.87 1.21
N LYS A 285 2.83 -3.71 0.56
CA LYS A 285 2.95 -2.83 -0.61
C LYS A 285 2.67 -3.61 -1.88
N ASN A 286 1.56 -3.30 -2.55
CA ASN A 286 1.15 -3.98 -3.79
C ASN A 286 2.21 -3.92 -4.88
N LYS A 287 2.95 -2.81 -4.99
CA LYS A 287 4.06 -2.69 -5.95
C LYS A 287 5.16 -3.70 -5.67
N THR A 288 5.49 -3.91 -4.40
CA THR A 288 6.47 -4.90 -4.00
C THR A 288 5.99 -6.30 -4.39
N LEU A 289 4.74 -6.63 -4.06
CA LEU A 289 4.12 -7.91 -4.43
C LEU A 289 4.11 -8.14 -5.94
N SER A 290 3.51 -7.22 -6.70
CA SER A 290 3.35 -7.35 -8.15
C SER A 290 4.70 -7.45 -8.85
N SER A 291 5.67 -6.61 -8.51
CA SER A 291 6.99 -6.67 -9.15
C SER A 291 7.72 -7.98 -8.87
N LEU A 292 7.76 -8.47 -7.62
CA LEU A 292 8.38 -9.77 -7.33
C LEU A 292 7.59 -10.93 -7.95
N GLY A 293 6.26 -10.83 -8.00
CA GLY A 293 5.40 -11.83 -8.62
C GLY A 293 5.53 -11.90 -10.15
N MET A 294 5.92 -10.80 -10.81
CA MET A 294 6.33 -10.79 -12.22
C MET A 294 7.76 -11.31 -12.41
N GLY A 295 8.55 -11.46 -11.35
CA GLY A 295 9.96 -11.85 -11.44
C GLY A 295 10.95 -10.68 -11.60
N LEU A 296 10.51 -9.43 -11.46
CA LEU A 296 11.41 -8.28 -11.45
C LEU A 296 12.34 -8.32 -10.23
N ASP A 297 13.57 -7.83 -10.42
CA ASP A 297 14.47 -7.53 -9.31
C ASP A 297 14.09 -6.20 -8.65
N MET A 298 14.41 -6.08 -7.36
CA MET A 298 14.15 -4.87 -6.60
C MET A 298 15.09 -4.66 -5.43
N ILE A 299 15.22 -3.39 -5.04
CA ILE A 299 15.81 -2.95 -3.78
C ILE A 299 14.83 -1.99 -3.11
N GLY A 300 14.59 -2.18 -1.82
CA GLY A 300 13.77 -1.30 -1.00
C GLY A 300 14.15 -1.41 0.46
N THR A 301 13.59 -0.55 1.28
CA THR A 301 13.76 -0.67 2.74
C THR A 301 13.04 -1.89 3.29
N SER A 302 13.35 -2.30 4.52
CA SER A 302 12.55 -3.28 5.27
C SER A 302 11.06 -2.92 5.30
N ILE A 303 10.73 -1.62 5.32
CA ILE A 303 9.35 -1.13 5.29
C ILE A 303 8.73 -1.34 3.91
N ALA A 304 9.46 -1.15 2.81
CA ALA A 304 8.97 -1.45 1.48
C ALA A 304 8.73 -2.96 1.28
N MET A 305 9.53 -3.79 1.94
CA MET A 305 9.59 -5.23 1.77
C MET A 305 8.77 -6.04 2.78
N GLU A 306 8.19 -5.40 3.79
CA GLU A 306 7.45 -6.11 4.85
C GLU A 306 6.25 -6.89 4.29
N ASN A 307 5.99 -8.06 4.89
CA ASN A 307 4.88 -8.95 4.58
C ASN A 307 4.92 -9.64 3.20
N VAL A 308 6.06 -9.60 2.49
CA VAL A 308 6.21 -10.26 1.18
C VAL A 308 7.08 -11.51 1.29
N TYR A 309 6.60 -12.62 0.72
CA TYR A 309 7.36 -13.88 0.66
C TYR A 309 8.61 -13.74 -0.23
N GLY A 310 9.68 -14.46 0.10
CA GLY A 310 10.89 -14.55 -0.76
C GLY A 310 11.81 -13.32 -0.72
N VAL A 311 11.54 -12.33 0.13
CA VAL A 311 12.45 -11.19 0.33
C VAL A 311 13.77 -11.69 0.93
N ARG A 312 14.89 -11.28 0.34
CA ARG A 312 16.27 -11.62 0.74
C ARG A 312 17.06 -10.36 1.09
N LYS A 313 18.26 -10.54 1.67
CA LYS A 313 19.16 -9.42 2.03
C LYS A 313 19.55 -8.57 0.82
N GLU A 314 19.58 -9.16 -0.39
CA GLU A 314 19.88 -8.46 -1.64
C GLU A 314 18.75 -7.54 -2.10
N HIS A 315 17.56 -7.64 -1.49
CA HIS A 315 16.43 -6.75 -1.75
C HIS A 315 16.31 -5.63 -0.70
N VAL A 316 17.04 -5.70 0.43
CA VAL A 316 16.83 -4.80 1.57
C VAL A 316 17.97 -3.79 1.72
N ALA A 317 17.65 -2.50 1.69
CA ALA A 317 18.55 -1.38 1.92
C ALA A 317 17.89 -0.31 2.81
N GLU A 318 18.57 0.10 3.89
CA GLU A 318 18.02 1.08 4.84
C GLU A 318 18.56 2.50 4.58
N THR A 319 19.77 2.61 4.02
CA THR A 319 20.45 3.88 3.75
C THR A 319 20.71 4.09 2.26
N ALA A 320 20.97 5.32 1.84
CA ALA A 320 21.31 5.61 0.45
C ALA A 320 22.57 4.84 0.00
N GLU A 321 23.53 4.68 0.91
CA GLU A 321 24.75 3.90 0.73
C GLU A 321 24.45 2.41 0.54
N ASP A 322 23.49 1.84 1.29
CA ASP A 322 23.05 0.45 1.08
C ASP A 322 22.45 0.25 -0.31
N PHE A 323 21.61 1.20 -0.77
CA PHE A 323 21.06 1.18 -2.11
C PHE A 323 22.17 1.20 -3.16
N MET A 324 23.13 2.12 -3.03
CA MET A 324 24.26 2.22 -3.97
C MET A 324 25.10 0.95 -3.98
N ARG A 325 25.39 0.36 -2.81
CA ARG A 325 26.14 -0.90 -2.69
C ARG A 325 25.41 -2.06 -3.39
N LEU A 326 24.09 -2.15 -3.24
CA LEU A 326 23.29 -3.20 -3.88
C LEU A 326 23.11 -2.98 -5.39
N ILE A 327 23.12 -1.74 -5.86
CA ILE A 327 23.19 -1.40 -7.30
C ILE A 327 24.57 -1.79 -7.85
N ASP A 328 25.65 -1.40 -7.18
CA ASP A 328 27.02 -1.75 -7.58
C ASP A 328 27.22 -3.26 -7.64
N LEU A 329 26.64 -4.02 -6.69
CA LEU A 329 26.66 -5.48 -6.71
C LEU A 329 26.10 -6.04 -8.03
N ARG A 330 24.95 -5.53 -8.47
CA ARG A 330 24.29 -5.95 -9.71
C ARG A 330 25.10 -5.55 -10.93
N ILE A 331 25.64 -4.32 -10.96
CA ILE A 331 26.54 -3.81 -12.00
C ILE A 331 27.78 -4.70 -12.13
N ASN A 332 28.50 -4.93 -11.04
CA ASN A 332 29.78 -5.61 -11.03
C ASN A 332 29.67 -7.09 -11.39
N GLN A 333 28.55 -7.72 -11.04
CA GLN A 333 28.30 -9.14 -11.36
C GLN A 333 27.48 -9.34 -12.63
N HIS A 334 26.95 -8.25 -13.20
CA HIS A 334 25.99 -8.28 -14.30
C HIS A 334 24.86 -9.29 -14.04
N LYS A 335 24.23 -9.17 -12.86
CA LYS A 335 23.26 -10.14 -12.36
C LYS A 335 22.11 -9.45 -11.64
N LEU A 336 20.89 -9.84 -12.01
CA LEU A 336 19.66 -9.51 -11.29
C LEU A 336 19.35 -10.56 -10.22
N TYR A 337 18.68 -10.12 -9.16
CA TYR A 337 18.38 -10.89 -7.95
C TYR A 337 16.89 -11.16 -7.75
N GLY A 338 16.08 -11.04 -8.81
CA GLY A 338 14.66 -11.41 -8.81
C GLY A 338 14.40 -12.84 -8.32
N LEU A 339 13.14 -13.13 -8.00
CA LEU A 339 12.74 -14.47 -7.57
C LEU A 339 12.87 -15.46 -8.73
N LYS A 340 13.27 -16.69 -8.41
CA LYS A 340 13.23 -17.80 -9.37
C LYS A 340 11.78 -18.26 -9.58
N GLU A 341 11.52 -18.97 -10.67
CA GLU A 341 10.18 -19.46 -11.01
C GLU A 341 9.49 -20.20 -9.84
N GLU A 342 10.17 -21.16 -9.22
CA GLU A 342 9.60 -21.88 -8.05
C GLU A 342 9.29 -20.96 -6.86
N GLU A 343 10.09 -19.90 -6.66
CA GLU A 343 9.87 -18.92 -5.60
C GLU A 343 8.68 -18.01 -5.93
N ILE A 344 8.51 -17.65 -7.20
CA ILE A 344 7.35 -16.89 -7.71
C ILE A 344 6.08 -17.71 -7.50
N GLN A 345 6.07 -19.00 -7.84
CA GLN A 345 4.90 -19.87 -7.64
C GLN A 345 4.52 -19.97 -6.16
N ARG A 346 5.50 -20.08 -5.26
CA ARG A 346 5.26 -20.06 -3.81
C ARG A 346 4.74 -18.70 -3.33
N LEU A 347 5.28 -17.60 -3.86
CA LEU A 347 4.80 -16.25 -3.57
C LEU A 347 3.33 -16.10 -3.98
N LYS A 348 2.98 -16.48 -5.21
CA LYS A 348 1.60 -16.43 -5.74
C LYS A 348 0.65 -17.32 -4.95
N SER A 349 1.09 -18.52 -4.55
CA SER A 349 0.30 -19.41 -3.70
C SER A 349 0.04 -18.80 -2.30
N TYR A 350 1.09 -18.25 -1.67
CA TYR A 350 0.99 -17.61 -0.35
C TYR A 350 0.09 -16.37 -0.37
N HIS A 351 0.20 -15.56 -1.41
CA HIS A 351 -0.61 -14.35 -1.66
C HIS A 351 -1.82 -14.64 -2.56
N SER A 352 -2.36 -15.85 -2.57
CA SER A 352 -3.51 -16.16 -3.44
C SER A 352 -4.82 -15.63 -2.85
N VAL A 353 -5.77 -15.30 -3.71
CA VAL A 353 -7.16 -14.99 -3.29
C VAL A 353 -7.80 -16.18 -2.55
N ASN A 354 -7.43 -17.42 -2.87
CA ASN A 354 -7.90 -18.61 -2.15
C ASN A 354 -7.45 -18.63 -0.68
N HIS A 355 -6.35 -17.97 -0.33
CA HIS A 355 -5.94 -17.76 1.05
C HIS A 355 -7.02 -16.93 1.80
N TRP A 356 -7.60 -15.92 1.16
CA TRP A 356 -8.68 -15.14 1.76
C TRP A 356 -9.96 -15.94 1.96
N ARG A 357 -10.34 -16.81 1.02
CA ARG A 357 -11.45 -17.75 1.24
C ARG A 357 -11.25 -18.55 2.52
N LYS A 358 -10.08 -19.16 2.67
CA LYS A 358 -9.77 -20.05 3.78
C LYS A 358 -9.69 -19.33 5.13
N TYR A 359 -9.06 -18.16 5.19
CA TYR A 359 -8.70 -17.51 6.47
C TYR A 359 -9.56 -16.30 6.82
N PHE A 360 -10.38 -15.81 5.91
CA PHE A 360 -11.39 -14.79 6.18
C PHE A 360 -12.80 -15.38 6.05
N TRP A 361 -13.23 -15.76 4.84
CA TRP A 361 -14.62 -16.14 4.60
C TRP A 361 -15.07 -17.36 5.40
N ASN A 362 -14.27 -18.43 5.45
CA ASN A 362 -14.62 -19.62 6.23
C ASN A 362 -14.64 -19.37 7.74
N GLU A 363 -13.93 -18.34 8.22
CA GLU A 363 -13.86 -18.02 9.65
C GLU A 363 -15.05 -17.19 10.11
N ILE A 364 -15.61 -16.39 9.20
CA ILE A 364 -16.77 -15.55 9.48
C ILE A 364 -18.08 -16.17 8.96
N GLN A 365 -18.09 -17.44 8.54
CA GLN A 365 -19.27 -18.14 8.04
C GLN A 365 -20.24 -18.55 9.14
#